data_AF-D8L6Y4-F1
#
_entry.id   AF-D8L6Y4-F1
#
_cell.length_a   1.000
_cell.length_b   1.000
_cell.length_c   1.000
_cell.angle_alpha   90.00
_cell.angle_beta   90.00
_cell.angle_gamma   90.00
#
_symmetry.space_group_name_H-M   'P 1'
#
loop_
_entity.id
_entity.type
_entity.pdbx_description
1 polymer ?
#
loop_
_entity_poly.entity_id
_entity_poly.type
_entity_poly.pdbx_seq_one_letter_code
_entity_poly.pdbx_strand_id
1 'polypeptide(L)'
;MVCALLIASEIFLTAEESLYYFGERRTNKTHSNKFQGVETPSQNRYVGYFAQVKHLYNWNLPPRRILFIKRFIIYSIRGDVCDLKVQVVMEKKVVFSSTSLGNCSILHDIETDKVLINVYDGPPLYDDVKVQFFSSNLPKYYDNCPFFFWFNTSFIQNNRLCLPRNELDNPHKQKAWKIYPPEFAVEILFGEK
;
A
#
# COMPACT_ATOMS: atom_id res chain seq x y z
N MET A 1 -0.75 -10.81 -13.17
CA MET A 1 -0.72 -12.27 -13.42
C MET A 1 0.39 -12.72 -14.35
N VAL A 2 0.60 -12.09 -15.52
CA VAL A 2 1.69 -12.48 -16.44
C VAL A 2 3.06 -12.53 -15.76
N CYS A 3 3.41 -11.53 -14.95
CA CYS A 3 4.70 -11.53 -14.24
C CYS A 3 4.85 -12.72 -13.26
N ALA A 4 3.80 -13.03 -12.50
CA ALA A 4 3.79 -14.22 -11.64
C ALA A 4 3.96 -15.51 -12.46
N LEU A 5 3.33 -15.61 -13.64
CA LEU A 5 3.52 -16.76 -14.53
C LEU A 5 4.97 -16.88 -15.02
N LEU A 6 5.59 -15.77 -15.44
CA LEU A 6 7.00 -15.78 -15.87
C LEU A 6 7.94 -16.24 -14.74
N ILE A 7 7.67 -15.82 -13.51
CA ILE A 7 8.39 -16.30 -12.33
C ILE A 7 8.11 -17.79 -12.10
N ALA A 8 6.84 -18.21 -12.17
CA ALA A 8 6.46 -19.62 -12.00
C ALA A 8 7.16 -20.54 -13.01
N SER A 9 7.29 -20.09 -14.26
CA SER A 9 7.97 -20.79 -15.34
C SER A 9 9.50 -20.65 -15.33
N GLU A 10 10.09 -20.10 -14.27
CA GLU A 10 11.55 -19.94 -14.11
C GLU A 10 12.23 -19.07 -15.18
N ILE A 11 11.46 -18.27 -15.90
CA ILE A 11 12.00 -17.31 -16.88
C ILE A 11 12.71 -16.17 -16.14
N PHE A 12 12.18 -15.76 -14.99
CA PHE A 12 12.80 -14.78 -14.09
C PHE A 12 12.78 -15.29 -12.66
N LEU A 13 13.81 -14.93 -11.90
CA LEU A 13 13.91 -15.27 -10.48
C LEU A 13 13.31 -14.18 -9.59
N THR A 14 13.35 -12.92 -10.04
CA THR A 14 12.90 -11.79 -9.25
C THR A 14 11.62 -11.16 -9.81
N ALA A 15 10.84 -10.55 -8.91
CA ALA A 15 9.70 -9.74 -9.28
C ALA A 15 10.11 -8.53 -10.15
N GLU A 16 11.25 -7.90 -9.84
CA GLU A 16 11.76 -6.74 -10.57
C GLU A 16 12.04 -7.06 -12.04
N GLU A 17 12.81 -8.11 -12.31
CA GLU A 17 13.12 -8.53 -13.69
C GLU A 17 11.85 -8.87 -14.47
N SER A 18 10.92 -9.60 -13.84
CA SER A 18 9.68 -9.99 -14.48
C SER A 18 8.76 -8.80 -14.78
N LEU A 19 8.66 -7.85 -13.85
CA LEU A 19 7.90 -6.61 -14.01
C LEU A 19 8.52 -5.72 -15.10
N TYR A 20 9.84 -5.58 -15.10
CA TYR A 20 10.58 -4.82 -16.10
C TYR A 20 10.38 -5.41 -17.50
N TYR A 21 10.60 -6.72 -17.66
CA TYR A 21 10.41 -7.40 -18.94
C TYR A 21 8.97 -7.27 -19.47
N PHE A 22 7.99 -7.47 -18.60
CA PHE A 22 6.59 -7.32 -18.98
C PHE A 22 6.27 -5.89 -19.41
N GLY A 23 6.78 -4.90 -18.67
CA GLY A 23 6.61 -3.49 -18.99
C GLY A 23 7.21 -3.09 -20.33
N GLU A 24 8.43 -3.56 -20.62
CA GLU A 24 9.11 -3.33 -21.91
C GLU A 24 8.35 -3.94 -23.09
N ARG A 25 7.81 -5.16 -22.92
CA ARG A 25 7.03 -5.85 -23.97
C ARG A 25 5.65 -5.25 -24.18
N ARG A 26 5.04 -4.69 -23.12
CA ARG A 26 3.68 -4.14 -23.17
C ARG A 26 3.64 -2.68 -23.62
N THR A 27 4.70 -1.93 -23.32
CA THR A 27 4.80 -0.51 -23.67
C THR A 27 5.22 -0.36 -25.12
N ASN A 28 4.32 0.14 -25.96
CA ASN A 28 4.72 0.50 -27.31
C ASN A 28 5.45 1.85 -27.30
N LYS A 29 6.79 1.79 -27.24
CA LYS A 29 7.68 2.97 -27.21
C LYS A 29 7.57 3.87 -28.46
N THR A 30 6.94 3.41 -29.54
CA THR A 30 6.74 4.23 -30.75
C THR A 30 5.58 5.22 -30.64
N HIS A 31 4.62 4.98 -29.72
CA HIS A 31 3.45 5.85 -29.54
C HIS A 31 3.39 6.56 -28.18
N SER A 32 4.15 6.08 -27.17
CA SER A 32 4.24 6.74 -25.86
C SER A 32 5.49 6.30 -25.08
N ASN A 33 6.17 7.25 -24.45
CA ASN A 33 7.23 6.97 -23.46
C ASN A 33 6.68 6.58 -22.08
N LYS A 34 5.36 6.52 -21.92
CA LYS A 34 4.72 6.20 -20.64
C LYS A 34 4.75 4.70 -20.44
N PHE A 35 5.44 4.22 -19.41
CA PHE A 35 5.48 2.81 -19.03
C PHE A 35 4.04 2.27 -18.85
N GLN A 36 3.68 1.25 -19.65
CA GLN A 36 2.38 0.58 -19.68
C GLN A 36 2.44 -0.83 -19.07
N GLY A 37 3.42 -1.07 -18.18
CA GLY A 37 3.52 -2.30 -17.42
C GLY A 37 2.46 -2.40 -16.33
N VAL A 38 2.82 -2.99 -15.18
CA VAL A 38 1.91 -3.10 -14.04
C VAL A 38 1.53 -1.70 -13.52
N GLU A 39 0.22 -1.46 -13.33
CA GLU A 39 -0.34 -0.12 -13.20
C GLU A 39 -0.23 0.48 -11.81
N THR A 40 -0.16 -0.34 -10.76
CA THR A 40 -0.14 0.15 -9.37
C THR A 40 0.94 -0.53 -8.52
N PRO A 41 1.56 0.19 -7.58
CA PRO A 41 2.54 -0.40 -6.67
C PRO A 41 2.05 -1.59 -5.85
N SER A 42 0.77 -1.64 -5.46
CA SER A 42 0.23 -2.83 -4.81
C SER A 42 0.27 -4.06 -5.71
N GLN A 43 0.02 -3.91 -7.01
CA GLN A 43 0.18 -5.03 -7.94
C GLN A 43 1.64 -5.50 -8.01
N ASN A 44 2.62 -4.57 -8.02
CA ASN A 44 4.05 -4.91 -7.96
C ASN A 44 4.39 -5.68 -6.67
N ARG A 45 3.87 -5.21 -5.52
CA ARG A 45 4.04 -5.85 -4.21
C ARG A 45 3.56 -7.30 -4.23
N TYR A 46 2.41 -7.58 -4.85
CA TYR A 46 1.87 -8.94 -4.94
C TYR A 46 2.67 -9.85 -5.89
N VAL A 47 3.32 -9.30 -6.93
CA VAL A 47 4.32 -10.07 -7.70
C VAL A 47 5.53 -10.40 -6.83
N GLY A 48 5.97 -9.46 -5.98
CA GLY A 48 6.99 -9.68 -4.96
C GLY A 48 6.61 -10.77 -3.96
N TYR A 49 5.39 -10.74 -3.41
CA TYR A 49 4.87 -11.79 -2.54
C TYR A 49 4.84 -13.15 -3.23
N PHE A 50 4.42 -13.21 -4.49
CA PHE A 50 4.44 -14.45 -5.26
C PHE A 50 5.87 -15.00 -5.42
N ALA A 51 6.85 -14.15 -5.73
CA ALA A 51 8.25 -14.56 -5.82
C ALA A 51 8.74 -15.16 -4.49
N GLN A 52 8.38 -14.55 -3.35
CA GLN A 52 8.70 -15.09 -2.04
C GLN A 52 8.00 -16.43 -1.76
N VAL A 53 6.72 -16.59 -2.11
CA VAL A 53 6.00 -17.87 -1.98
C VAL A 53 6.73 -18.98 -2.72
N LYS A 54 7.13 -18.71 -3.96
CA LYS A 54 7.87 -19.68 -4.77
C LYS A 54 9.25 -20.00 -4.16
N HIS A 55 10.05 -18.98 -3.88
CA HIS A 55 11.49 -19.14 -3.62
C HIS A 55 11.86 -19.29 -2.13
N LEU A 56 11.12 -18.66 -1.22
CA LEU A 56 11.39 -18.70 0.22
C LEU A 56 10.50 -19.71 0.94
N TYR A 57 9.23 -19.84 0.51
CA TYR A 57 8.26 -20.73 1.14
C TYR A 57 8.03 -22.03 0.36
N ASN A 58 8.83 -22.29 -0.69
CA ASN A 58 8.77 -23.51 -1.51
C ASN A 58 7.34 -23.84 -1.97
N TRP A 59 6.66 -22.87 -2.58
CA TRP A 59 5.27 -22.94 -3.05
C TRP A 59 4.20 -23.03 -1.97
N ASN A 60 4.57 -23.01 -0.69
CA ASN A 60 3.60 -22.97 0.41
C ASN A 60 3.26 -21.52 0.75
N LEU A 61 2.03 -21.29 1.21
CA LEU A 61 1.67 -20.00 1.75
C LEU A 61 2.46 -19.74 3.05
N PRO A 62 2.92 -18.50 3.29
CA PRO A 62 3.51 -18.15 4.57
C PRO A 62 2.51 -18.39 5.72
N PRO A 63 2.98 -18.71 6.94
CA PRO A 63 2.11 -18.84 8.10
C PRO A 63 1.23 -17.61 8.28
N ARG A 64 -0.06 -17.85 8.52
CA ARG A 64 -1.03 -16.77 8.73
C ARG A 64 -0.66 -15.96 9.95
N ARG A 65 -0.58 -14.63 9.82
CA ARG A 65 -0.35 -13.71 10.94
C ARG A 65 -1.61 -12.91 11.24
N ILE A 66 -1.98 -12.82 12.50
CA ILE A 66 -3.09 -11.99 12.98
C ILE A 66 -2.48 -10.75 13.63
N LEU A 67 -2.78 -9.57 13.08
CA LEU A 67 -2.20 -8.30 13.51
C LEU A 67 -3.28 -7.29 13.92
N PHE A 68 -2.93 -6.39 14.83
CA PHE A 68 -3.79 -5.28 15.24
C PHE A 68 -3.11 -3.96 14.88
N ILE A 69 -3.79 -3.05 14.19
CA ILE A 69 -3.22 -1.73 13.93
C ILE A 69 -3.18 -0.95 15.24
N LYS A 70 -2.01 -0.42 15.58
CA LYS A 70 -1.80 0.49 16.71
C LYS A 70 -1.79 1.94 16.26
N ARG A 71 -1.10 2.21 15.15
CA ARG A 71 -0.91 3.58 14.65
C ARG A 71 -0.66 3.61 13.15
N PHE A 72 -1.25 4.58 12.46
CA PHE A 72 -0.74 5.05 11.18
C PHE A 72 0.09 6.31 11.39
N ILE A 73 1.19 6.43 10.65
CA ILE A 73 2.04 7.62 10.60
C ILE A 73 2.12 8.03 9.13
N ILE A 74 1.68 9.23 8.82
CA ILE A 74 1.77 9.80 7.47
C ILE A 74 2.81 10.90 7.54
N TYR A 75 3.86 10.75 6.75
CA TYR A 75 4.96 11.71 6.66
C TYR A 75 4.70 12.67 5.50
N SER A 76 4.91 13.97 5.74
CA SER A 76 5.01 15.02 4.73
C SER A 76 3.92 15.01 3.65
N ILE A 77 2.73 15.50 4.00
CA ILE A 77 1.61 15.69 3.07
C ILE A 77 1.31 17.17 2.88
N ARG A 78 1.28 17.63 1.62
CA ARG A 78 0.94 19.03 1.32
C ARG A 78 -0.56 19.18 1.06
N GLY A 79 -1.12 20.31 1.51
CA GLY A 79 -2.54 20.62 1.39
C GLY A 79 -3.28 20.47 2.72
N ASP A 80 -4.54 20.89 2.74
CA ASP A 80 -5.37 20.79 3.93
C ASP A 80 -5.85 19.35 4.12
N VAL A 81 -5.36 18.70 5.17
CA VAL A 81 -5.67 17.32 5.55
C VAL A 81 -6.49 17.22 6.84
N CYS A 82 -7.11 18.31 7.28
CA CYS A 82 -7.92 18.32 8.50
C CYS A 82 -9.10 17.35 8.46
N ASP A 83 -9.59 16.99 7.26
CA ASP A 83 -10.71 16.07 7.07
C ASP A 83 -10.28 14.65 6.67
N LEU A 84 -9.00 14.32 6.84
CA LEU A 84 -8.44 13.03 6.47
C LEU A 84 -9.14 11.90 7.24
N LYS A 85 -9.59 10.89 6.50
CA LYS A 85 -10.25 9.69 7.01
C LYS A 85 -9.52 8.46 6.49
N VAL A 86 -9.45 7.41 7.29
CA VAL A 86 -8.88 6.12 6.90
C VAL A 86 -9.94 5.03 7.03
N GLN A 87 -9.99 4.14 6.05
CA GLN A 87 -10.78 2.90 6.10
C GLN A 87 -9.87 1.70 5.86
N VAL A 88 -10.16 0.61 6.57
CA VAL A 88 -9.48 -0.67 6.37
C VAL A 88 -10.52 -1.67 5.89
N VAL A 89 -10.20 -2.35 4.79
CA VAL A 89 -11.05 -3.35 4.14
C VAL A 89 -10.31 -4.68 4.15
N MET A 90 -10.99 -5.72 4.64
CA MET A 90 -10.51 -7.10 4.68
C MET A 90 -11.68 -8.00 4.28
N GLU A 91 -11.42 -9.08 3.55
CA GLU A 91 -12.49 -9.96 3.02
C GLU A 91 -13.61 -9.21 2.26
N LYS A 92 -13.24 -8.14 1.54
CA LYS A 92 -14.17 -7.26 0.81
C LYS A 92 -15.19 -6.51 1.69
N LYS A 93 -14.97 -6.44 3.00
CA LYS A 93 -15.81 -5.69 3.96
C LYS A 93 -14.98 -4.61 4.65
N VAL A 94 -15.60 -3.45 4.91
CA VAL A 94 -14.99 -2.42 5.76
C VAL A 94 -14.98 -2.95 7.19
N VAL A 95 -13.80 -3.22 7.73
CA VAL A 95 -13.62 -3.73 9.11
C VAL A 95 -13.29 -2.61 10.08
N PHE A 96 -12.77 -1.48 9.60
CA PHE A 96 -12.48 -0.30 10.40
C PHE A 96 -12.67 0.98 9.59
N SER A 97 -13.15 2.03 10.26
CA SER A 97 -13.26 3.40 9.72
C SER A 97 -12.92 4.41 10.82
N SER A 98 -12.11 5.40 10.49
CA SER A 98 -11.76 6.48 11.43
C SER A 98 -12.92 7.43 11.75
N THR A 99 -14.01 7.35 10.99
CA THR A 99 -15.24 8.12 11.26
C THR A 99 -16.09 7.51 12.37
N SER A 100 -15.81 6.27 12.77
CA SER A 100 -16.53 5.60 13.85
C SER A 100 -16.11 6.21 15.19
N LEU A 101 -17.09 6.63 15.98
CA LEU A 101 -16.86 7.32 17.25
C LEU A 101 -15.98 6.48 18.19
N GLY A 102 -14.92 7.07 18.74
CA GLY A 102 -14.07 6.44 19.78
C GLY A 102 -12.97 5.49 19.29
N ASN A 103 -12.94 5.11 18.01
CA ASN A 103 -12.03 4.07 17.52
C ASN A 103 -10.63 4.59 17.14
N CYS A 104 -10.46 5.91 17.04
CA CYS A 104 -9.15 6.49 16.76
C CYS A 104 -9.04 7.96 17.17
N SER A 105 -7.81 8.44 17.29
CA SER A 105 -7.49 9.88 17.36
C SER A 105 -6.54 10.25 16.24
N ILE A 106 -6.82 11.35 15.55
CA ILE A 106 -5.95 11.93 14.52
C ILE A 106 -5.28 13.17 15.09
N LEU A 107 -3.95 13.21 15.05
CA LEU A 107 -3.12 14.31 15.55
C LEU A 107 -2.21 14.80 14.43
N HIS A 108 -2.19 16.11 14.21
CA HIS A 108 -1.29 16.76 13.26
C HIS A 108 -0.10 17.33 14.03
N ASP A 109 1.04 16.69 13.88
CA ASP A 109 2.31 17.16 14.44
C ASP A 109 2.97 18.09 13.42
N ILE A 110 2.80 19.40 13.65
CA ILE A 110 3.29 20.47 12.77
C ILE A 110 4.83 20.54 12.84
N GLU A 111 5.43 20.22 13.99
CA GLU A 111 6.89 20.32 14.17
C GLU A 111 7.62 19.27 13.35
N THR A 112 7.08 18.05 13.30
CA THR A 112 7.69 16.94 12.55
C THR A 112 7.05 16.65 11.20
N ASP A 113 6.09 17.49 10.76
CA ASP A 113 5.34 17.37 9.51
C ASP A 113 4.71 15.97 9.34
N LYS A 114 4.00 15.52 10.38
CA LYS A 114 3.38 14.19 10.44
C LYS A 114 1.91 14.25 10.82
N VAL A 115 1.15 13.30 10.28
CA VAL A 115 -0.19 12.97 10.77
C VAL A 115 -0.14 11.62 11.47
N LEU A 116 -0.49 11.61 12.76
CA LEU A 116 -0.53 10.42 13.59
C LEU A 116 -1.99 10.00 13.79
N ILE A 117 -2.33 8.78 13.39
CA ILE A 117 -3.65 8.20 13.61
C ILE A 117 -3.50 7.03 14.59
N ASN A 118 -3.79 7.27 15.86
CA ASN A 118 -3.83 6.20 16.87
C ASN A 118 -5.11 5.41 16.72
N VAL A 119 -5.03 4.09 16.70
CA VAL A 119 -6.20 3.20 16.63
C VAL A 119 -6.39 2.54 17.99
N TYR A 120 -7.57 2.74 18.58
CA TYR A 120 -7.98 2.14 19.84
C TYR A 120 -8.93 0.98 19.52
N ASP A 121 -8.69 -0.20 20.10
CA ASP A 121 -9.51 -1.40 19.91
C ASP A 121 -9.75 -1.79 18.44
N GLY A 122 -8.71 -1.68 17.61
CA GLY A 122 -8.76 -2.08 16.21
C GLY A 122 -9.13 -3.57 16.04
N PRO A 123 -9.83 -3.94 14.95
CA PRO A 123 -10.16 -5.34 14.68
C PRO A 123 -8.91 -6.17 14.40
N PRO A 124 -8.94 -7.50 14.62
CA PRO A 124 -7.89 -8.38 14.13
C PRO A 124 -7.86 -8.34 12.60
N LEU A 125 -6.67 -8.21 12.04
CA LEU A 125 -6.41 -8.27 10.61
C LEU A 125 -5.62 -9.51 10.25
N TYR A 126 -5.95 -10.10 9.10
CA TYR A 126 -5.28 -11.27 8.56
C TYR A 126 -5.41 -11.28 7.03
N ASP A 127 -4.62 -12.14 6.38
CA ASP A 127 -4.58 -12.31 4.91
C ASP A 127 -4.41 -10.95 4.19
N ASP A 128 -5.17 -10.72 3.12
CA ASP A 128 -5.12 -9.51 2.29
C ASP A 128 -5.94 -8.37 2.90
N VAL A 129 -5.26 -7.25 3.13
CA VAL A 129 -5.80 -6.03 3.72
C VAL A 129 -5.58 -4.87 2.77
N LYS A 130 -6.64 -4.09 2.55
CA LYS A 130 -6.59 -2.82 1.85
C LYS A 130 -6.76 -1.68 2.85
N VAL A 131 -5.96 -0.65 2.70
CA VAL A 131 -6.10 0.61 3.46
C VAL A 131 -6.36 1.74 2.49
N GLN A 132 -7.43 2.50 2.71
CA GLN A 132 -7.84 3.62 1.87
C GLN A 132 -7.87 4.91 2.70
N PHE A 133 -7.38 5.99 2.12
CA PHE A 133 -7.37 7.32 2.73
C PHE A 133 -8.27 8.25 1.93
N PHE A 134 -9.15 8.97 2.62
CA PHE A 134 -10.15 9.86 2.04
C PHE A 134 -10.00 11.27 2.59
N SER A 135 -10.19 12.26 1.72
CA SER A 135 -10.30 13.67 2.07
C SER A 135 -11.08 14.34 0.93
N SER A 136 -11.92 15.31 1.27
CA SER A 136 -12.64 16.16 0.32
C SER A 136 -11.73 17.25 -0.26
N ASN A 137 -10.65 17.59 0.44
CA ASN A 137 -9.66 18.57 0.03
C ASN A 137 -8.58 18.00 -0.92
N LEU A 138 -8.50 16.68 -1.06
CA LEU A 138 -7.51 16.01 -1.89
C LEU A 138 -8.13 15.43 -3.18
N PRO A 139 -7.42 15.49 -4.32
CA PRO A 139 -7.92 14.95 -5.58
C PRO A 139 -8.01 13.42 -5.52
N LYS A 140 -9.06 12.89 -6.13
CA LYS A 140 -9.31 11.44 -6.23
C LYS A 140 -8.75 10.89 -7.54
N TYR A 141 -8.28 9.65 -7.49
CA TYR A 141 -7.75 8.96 -8.67
C TYR A 141 -8.36 7.56 -8.79
N TYR A 142 -7.54 6.50 -8.85
CA TYR A 142 -8.08 5.14 -8.81
C TYR A 142 -8.80 4.91 -7.50
N ASP A 143 -9.79 4.02 -7.55
CA ASP A 143 -10.52 3.55 -6.37
C ASP A 143 -11.27 4.66 -5.63
N ASN A 144 -11.56 5.76 -6.33
CA ASN A 144 -12.31 6.93 -5.86
C ASN A 144 -11.80 7.54 -4.54
N CYS A 145 -10.50 7.45 -4.30
CA CYS A 145 -9.83 8.01 -3.13
C CYS A 145 -8.52 8.73 -3.53
N PRO A 146 -8.01 9.64 -2.67
CA PRO A 146 -6.68 10.22 -2.80
C PRO A 146 -5.56 9.20 -2.96
N PHE A 147 -5.46 8.24 -2.03
CA PHE A 147 -4.46 7.18 -2.08
C PHE A 147 -4.89 5.96 -1.26
N PHE A 148 -4.34 4.81 -1.62
CA PHE A 148 -4.59 3.55 -0.94
C PHE A 148 -3.38 2.62 -1.11
N PHE A 149 -3.43 1.46 -0.47
CA PHE A 149 -2.52 0.36 -0.75
C PHE A 149 -3.10 -0.95 -0.23
N TRP A 150 -2.54 -2.05 -0.75
CA TRP A 150 -2.80 -3.41 -0.29
C TRP A 150 -1.55 -4.03 0.31
N PHE A 151 -1.71 -4.83 1.34
CA PHE A 151 -0.65 -5.67 1.88
C PHE A 151 -1.26 -6.99 2.36
N ASN A 152 -0.40 -8.00 2.54
CA ASN A 152 -0.80 -9.25 3.16
C ASN A 152 -0.09 -9.37 4.52
N THR A 153 -0.87 -9.62 5.57
CA THR A 153 -0.41 -9.66 6.96
C THR A 153 0.72 -10.67 7.20
N SER A 154 0.71 -11.80 6.49
CA SER A 154 1.72 -12.86 6.63
C SER A 154 3.12 -12.42 6.17
N PHE A 155 3.23 -11.37 5.36
CA PHE A 155 4.51 -10.84 4.87
C PHE A 155 5.02 -9.64 5.68
N ILE A 156 4.27 -9.19 6.69
CA ILE A 156 4.75 -8.13 7.58
C ILE A 156 5.92 -8.68 8.41
N GLN A 157 6.91 -7.84 8.67
CA GLN A 157 8.05 -8.15 9.52
C GLN A 157 8.22 -7.06 10.57
N ASN A 158 8.75 -7.41 11.74
CA ASN A 158 9.00 -6.45 12.85
C ASN A 158 7.78 -5.60 13.25
N ASN A 159 6.58 -6.14 13.06
CA ASN A 159 5.30 -5.48 13.34
C ASN A 159 5.19 -4.06 12.75
N ARG A 160 5.79 -3.86 11.57
CA ARG A 160 5.86 -2.55 10.91
C ARG A 160 5.75 -2.70 9.40
N LEU A 161 5.04 -1.77 8.77
CA LEU A 161 5.01 -1.60 7.32
C LEU A 161 5.28 -0.14 7.00
N CYS A 162 6.33 0.18 6.25
CA CYS A 162 6.62 1.54 5.80
C CYS A 162 6.62 1.56 4.28
N LEU A 163 5.75 2.39 3.69
CA LEU A 163 5.57 2.52 2.26
C LEU A 163 5.91 3.96 1.83
N PRO A 164 7.02 4.18 1.10
CA PRO A 164 7.32 5.48 0.53
C PRO A 164 6.31 5.84 -0.59
N ARG A 165 6.29 7.09 -1.01
CA ARG A 165 5.39 7.63 -2.07
C ARG A 165 5.25 6.72 -3.27
N ASN A 166 6.36 6.18 -3.77
CA ASN A 166 6.39 5.38 -4.99
C ASN A 166 5.83 3.96 -4.79
N GLU A 167 5.59 3.55 -3.55
CA GLU A 167 4.95 2.27 -3.18
C GLU A 167 3.47 2.40 -2.80
N LEU A 168 2.91 3.61 -2.91
CA LEU A 168 1.51 3.90 -2.62
C LEU A 168 0.70 4.04 -3.91
N ASP A 169 -0.50 3.45 -3.94
CA ASP A 169 -1.38 3.53 -5.10
C ASP A 169 -1.98 4.95 -5.18
N ASN A 170 -1.83 5.58 -6.35
CA ASN A 170 -2.05 6.98 -6.69
C ASN A 170 -0.86 7.94 -6.49
N PRO A 171 -0.19 8.04 -5.31
CA PRO A 171 0.97 8.93 -5.12
C PRO A 171 2.19 8.61 -6.00
N HIS A 172 2.34 7.35 -6.44
CA HIS A 172 3.39 6.96 -7.40
C HIS A 172 3.31 7.71 -8.74
N LYS A 173 2.18 8.32 -9.09
CA LYS A 173 2.01 9.04 -10.36
C LYS A 173 2.55 10.46 -10.25
N GLN A 174 3.40 10.85 -11.20
CA GLN A 174 4.01 12.19 -11.25
C GLN A 174 3.01 13.35 -11.14
N LYS A 175 1.80 13.21 -11.70
CA LYS A 175 0.74 14.22 -11.60
C LYS A 175 0.29 14.53 -10.15
N ALA A 176 0.56 13.64 -9.20
CA ALA A 176 0.18 13.77 -7.81
C ALA A 176 1.33 14.37 -6.94
N TRP A 177 2.55 14.52 -7.49
CA TRP A 177 3.73 14.91 -6.71
C TRP A 177 3.73 16.36 -6.20
N LYS A 178 2.84 17.21 -6.71
CA LYS A 178 2.61 18.55 -6.13
C LYS A 178 2.07 18.44 -4.70
N ILE A 179 1.30 17.40 -4.41
CA ILE A 179 0.65 17.12 -3.12
C ILE A 179 1.49 16.16 -2.29
N TYR A 180 2.05 15.13 -2.95
CA TYR A 180 2.86 14.09 -2.31
C TYR A 180 4.36 14.31 -2.65
N PRO A 181 5.11 15.03 -1.81
CA PRO A 181 6.54 15.28 -2.02
C PRO A 181 7.36 13.98 -1.93
N PRO A 182 8.66 13.99 -2.33
CA PRO A 182 9.51 12.79 -2.27
C PRO A 182 9.58 12.11 -0.91
N GLU A 183 9.47 12.89 0.17
CA GLU A 183 9.50 12.46 1.57
C GLU A 183 8.17 11.84 2.03
N PHE A 184 7.11 11.96 1.22
CA PHE A 184 5.80 11.41 1.55
C PHE A 184 5.89 9.89 1.74
N ALA A 185 5.41 9.41 2.88
CA ALA A 185 5.37 8.00 3.20
C ALA A 185 4.20 7.70 4.14
N VAL A 186 3.75 6.46 4.14
CA VAL A 186 2.78 5.95 5.12
C VAL A 186 3.41 4.78 5.83
N GLU A 187 3.37 4.83 7.15
CA GLU A 187 3.82 3.77 8.02
C GLU A 187 2.68 3.26 8.89
N ILE A 188 2.63 1.94 9.08
CA ILE A 188 1.74 1.28 10.01
C ILE A 188 2.58 0.59 11.08
N LEU A 189 2.23 0.85 12.34
CA LEU A 189 2.69 0.08 13.49
C LEU A 189 1.61 -0.90 13.90
N PHE A 190 1.99 -2.17 14.00
CA PHE A 190 1.12 -3.26 14.42
C PHE A 190 1.46 -3.70 15.84
N GLY A 191 0.47 -4.28 16.51
CA GLY A 191 0.65 -5.10 17.71
C GLY A 191 0.24 -6.54 17.43
N GLU A 192 0.78 -7.45 18.24
CA GLU A 192 0.37 -8.85 18.31
C GLU A 192 -0.44 -9.05 19.60
N LYS A 193 -1.36 -10.01 19.60
CA LYS A 193 -2.00 -10.50 20.83
C LYS A 193 -1.26 -11.73 21.32
#